data_AF-A0A2M7X728-F1
#
_entry.id   AF-A0A2M7X728-F1
#
_cell.length_a   1.000
_cell.length_b   1.000
_cell.length_c   1.000
_cell.angle_alpha   90.00
_cell.angle_beta   90.00
_cell.angle_gamma   90.00
#
_symmetry.space_group_name_H-M   'P 1'
#
loop_
_entity.id
_entity.type
_entity.pdbx_description
1 polymer ?
#
loop_
_entity_poly.entity_id
_entity_poly.type
_entity_poly.pdbx_seq_one_letter_code
_entity_poly.pdbx_strand_id
1 'polypeptide(L)'
;WLSGRFGRAALWQHWAARWALGLLTYALINITWVFFRAQDFATAWRMLQAMLGLSLVGQQVLPMIDLIQVTGVTLLMLAAHGFMRDRELHAVVMALPRWLLGVVWGAMLWLILITQGESHAFIYFQF
;
A
#
# COMPACT_ATOMS: atom_id res chain seq x y z
N TRP A 1 6.71 -8.44 25.14
CA TRP A 1 8.02 -9.12 25.29
C TRP A 1 9.12 -8.46 24.43
N LEU A 2 8.94 -8.29 23.12
CA LEU A 2 9.92 -7.63 22.24
C LEU A 2 10.10 -6.12 22.49
N SER A 3 9.02 -5.40 22.84
CA SER A 3 9.08 -3.97 23.22
C SER A 3 9.91 -3.71 24.48
N GLY A 4 9.96 -4.66 25.42
CA GLY A 4 10.75 -4.53 26.65
C GLY A 4 12.26 -4.72 26.45
N ARG A 5 12.68 -5.44 25.39
CA ARG A 5 14.08 -5.77 25.13
C ARG A 5 14.72 -4.91 24.03
N PHE A 6 13.93 -4.45 23.05
CA PHE A 6 14.39 -3.58 21.95
C PHE A 6 13.75 -2.18 21.95
N GLY A 7 12.61 -1.97 22.62
CA GLY A 7 11.88 -0.70 22.60
C GLY A 7 12.56 0.46 23.35
N ARG A 8 13.70 0.21 24.02
CA ARG A 8 14.51 1.22 24.72
C ARG A 8 15.75 1.69 23.97
N ALA A 9 16.09 1.11 22.81
CA ALA A 9 17.17 1.69 22.01
C ALA A 9 16.67 3.04 21.46
N ALA A 10 17.39 4.13 21.78
CA ALA A 10 17.03 5.51 21.45
C ALA A 10 16.66 5.69 19.96
N LEU A 11 17.27 4.87 19.09
CA LEU A 11 16.97 4.75 17.66
C LEU A 11 15.48 4.53 17.35
N TRP A 12 14.74 3.74 18.13
CA TRP A 12 13.32 3.43 17.86
C TRP A 12 12.35 4.56 18.21
N GLN A 13 12.80 5.53 19.01
CA GLN A 13 11.99 6.69 19.41
C GLN A 13 12.08 7.82 18.38
N HIS A 14 13.07 7.79 17.48
CA HIS A 14 13.16 8.76 16.40
C HIS A 14 12.06 8.52 15.36
N TRP A 15 11.30 9.57 15.05
CA TRP A 15 10.24 9.55 14.05
C TRP A 15 10.73 9.02 12.70
N ALA A 16 11.95 9.38 12.29
CA ALA A 16 12.58 8.92 11.06
C ALA A 16 12.79 7.39 11.05
N ALA A 17 13.20 6.79 12.17
CA ALA A 17 13.37 5.34 12.26
C ALA A 17 12.03 4.60 12.21
N ARG A 18 10.97 5.14 12.83
CA ARG A 18 9.61 4.58 12.74
C ARG A 18 9.10 4.58 11.30
N TRP A 19 9.35 5.66 10.55
CA TRP A 19 9.01 5.77 9.13
C TRP A 19 9.84 4.85 8.25
N ALA A 20 11.16 4.81 8.44
CA ALA A 20 12.05 3.91 7.71
C ALA A 20 11.65 2.45 7.89
N LEU A 21 11.30 2.03 9.11
CA LEU A 21 10.80 0.68 9.38
C LEU A 21 9.47 0.38 8.68
N GLY A 22 8.55 1.36 8.67
CA GLY A 22 7.28 1.24 7.96
C GLY A 22 7.48 1.07 6.46
N LEU A 23 8.34 1.89 5.85
CA LEU A 23 8.70 1.78 4.44
C LEU A 23 9.41 0.47 4.13
N LEU A 24 10.33 0.03 5.00
CA LEU A 24 10.99 -1.27 4.85
C LEU A 24 9.98 -2.42 4.89
N THR A 25 9.03 -2.37 5.82
CA THR A 25 7.97 -3.39 5.91
C THR A 25 7.11 -3.40 4.66
N TYR A 26 6.70 -2.22 4.17
CA TYR A 26 5.99 -2.09 2.90
C TYR A 26 6.79 -2.67 1.73
N ALA A 27 8.08 -2.35 1.61
CA ALA A 27 8.94 -2.88 0.55
C ALA A 27 9.10 -4.40 0.61
N LEU A 28 9.31 -4.97 1.81
CA LEU A 28 9.43 -6.41 2.00
C LEU A 28 8.14 -7.15 1.63
N ILE A 29 6.97 -6.60 1.99
CA ILE A 29 5.68 -7.16 1.59
C ILE A 29 5.52 -7.10 0.06
N ASN A 30 5.89 -6.00 -0.59
CA ASN A 30 5.83 -5.93 -2.06
C ASN A 30 6.74 -6.99 -2.71
N ILE A 31 7.93 -7.23 -2.16
CA ILE A 31 8.84 -8.29 -2.64
C ILE A 31 8.19 -9.68 -2.50
N THR A 32 7.55 -9.99 -1.37
CA THR A 32 6.89 -11.30 -1.22
C THR A 32 5.72 -11.47 -2.19
N TRP A 33 4.97 -10.40 -2.46
CA TRP A 33 3.85 -10.40 -3.40
C TRP A 33 4.28 -10.70 -4.84
N VAL A 34 5.51 -10.39 -5.25
CA VAL A 34 6.02 -10.74 -6.60
C VAL A 34 5.88 -12.24 -6.87
N PHE A 35 6.20 -13.09 -5.89
CA PHE A 35 6.14 -14.55 -6.05
C PHE A 35 4.71 -15.09 -6.15
N PHE A 36 3.74 -14.42 -5.53
CA PHE A 36 2.33 -14.77 -5.63
C PHE A 36 1.68 -14.26 -6.92
N ARG A 37 2.22 -13.18 -7.50
CA ARG A 37 1.68 -12.53 -8.69
C ARG A 37 2.24 -13.10 -9.99
N ALA A 38 3.52 -13.49 -10.01
CA ALA A 38 4.20 -13.96 -11.20
C ALA A 38 3.70 -15.34 -11.64
N GLN A 39 3.65 -15.58 -12.95
CA GLN A 39 3.21 -16.87 -13.52
C GLN A 39 4.26 -17.97 -13.37
N ASP A 40 5.54 -17.60 -13.23
CA ASP A 40 6.68 -18.51 -13.12
C ASP A 40 7.88 -17.81 -12.44
N PHE A 41 8.88 -18.59 -12.05
CA PHE A 41 10.07 -18.10 -11.35
C PHE A 41 10.95 -17.16 -12.18
N ALA A 42 11.05 -17.37 -13.50
CA ALA A 42 11.82 -16.49 -14.37
C ALA A 42 11.16 -15.12 -14.46
N THR A 43 9.83 -15.07 -14.53
CA THR A 43 9.04 -13.84 -14.48
C THR A 43 9.20 -13.12 -13.14
N ALA A 44 9.13 -13.84 -12.01
CA ALA A 44 9.36 -13.27 -10.69
C ALA A 44 10.75 -12.63 -10.58
N TRP A 45 11.79 -13.30 -11.08
CA TRP A 45 13.16 -12.78 -11.05
C TRP A 45 13.32 -11.49 -11.86
N ARG A 46 12.74 -11.43 -13.07
CA ARG A 46 12.73 -10.20 -13.89
C ARG A 46 12.03 -9.04 -13.18
N MET A 47 10.91 -9.31 -12.51
CA MET A 47 10.18 -8.29 -11.73
C MET A 47 11.03 -7.77 -10.56
N LEU A 48 11.73 -8.64 -9.82
CA LEU A 48 12.61 -8.21 -8.72
C LEU A 48 13.78 -7.35 -9.22
N GLN A 49 14.41 -7.73 -10.34
CA GLN A 49 15.47 -6.92 -10.95
C GLN A 49 14.95 -5.55 -11.37
N ALA A 50 13.75 -5.47 -11.95
CA ALA A 50 13.11 -4.21 -12.32
C ALA A 50 12.79 -3.34 -11.10
N MET A 51 12.27 -3.92 -10.02
CA MET A 51 11.97 -3.19 -8.77
C MET A 51 13.21 -2.57 -8.13
N LEU A 52 14.38 -3.21 -8.26
CA LEU A 52 15.65 -2.71 -7.73
C LEU A 52 16.40 -1.80 -8.72
N GLY A 53 15.83 -1.53 -9.91
CA GLY A 53 16.48 -0.74 -10.96
C GLY A 53 17.67 -1.44 -11.63
N LEU A 54 17.80 -2.75 -11.47
CA LEU A 54 18.89 -3.57 -12.03
C LEU A 54 18.56 -4.09 -13.45
N SER A 55 17.41 -3.72 -14.01
CA SER A 55 17.03 -4.09 -15.37
C SER A 55 17.82 -3.28 -16.41
N LEU A 56 18.71 -3.96 -17.14
CA LEU A 56 19.60 -3.34 -18.13
C LEU A 56 18.90 -2.99 -19.46
N VAL A 57 17.72 -3.58 -19.72
CA VAL A 57 16.93 -3.37 -20.94
C VAL A 57 15.45 -3.36 -20.54
N GLY A 58 14.87 -2.16 -20.41
CA GLY A 58 13.46 -2.00 -20.04
C GLY A 58 12.76 -1.12 -21.07
N GLN A 59 11.88 -1.71 -21.88
CA GLN A 59 10.90 -0.91 -22.62
C GLN A 59 9.89 -0.33 -21.63
N GLN A 60 9.35 0.85 -21.93
CA GLN A 60 8.31 1.47 -21.11
C GLN A 60 7.07 0.57 -21.11
N VAL A 61 6.86 -0.18 -20.02
CA VAL A 61 5.73 -1.12 -19.87
C VAL A 61 4.45 -0.38 -19.47
N LEU A 62 4.57 0.74 -18.74
CA LEU A 62 3.44 1.51 -18.24
C LEU A 62 3.36 2.91 -18.89
N PRO A 63 2.18 3.34 -19.35
CA PRO A 63 1.88 4.74 -19.62
C PRO A 63 2.20 5.65 -18.44
N MET A 64 2.60 6.91 -18.71
CA MET A 64 2.91 7.90 -17.66
C MET A 64 1.71 8.16 -16.75
N ILE A 65 0.48 8.13 -17.29
CA ILE A 65 -0.74 8.34 -16.51
C ILE A 65 -0.92 7.26 -15.44
N ASP A 66 -0.66 5.99 -15.78
CA ASP A 66 -0.76 4.87 -14.85
C ASP A 66 0.30 4.99 -13.74
N LEU A 67 1.52 5.42 -14.10
CA LEU A 67 2.58 5.68 -13.13
C LEU A 67 2.18 6.76 -12.13
N ILE A 68 1.62 7.88 -12.62
CA ILE A 68 1.15 8.98 -11.77
C ILE A 68 0.02 8.51 -10.86
N GLN A 69 -0.93 7.75 -11.39
CA GLN A 69 -2.07 7.24 -10.63
C GLN A 69 -1.63 6.28 -9.52
N VAL A 70 -0.81 5.27 -9.85
CA VAL A 70 -0.30 4.30 -8.87
C VAL A 70 0.54 4.98 -7.81
N THR A 71 1.41 5.91 -8.21
CA THR A 71 2.24 6.67 -7.27
C THR A 71 1.37 7.53 -6.34
N GLY A 72 0.41 8.26 -6.90
CA GLY A 72 -0.49 9.12 -6.13
C GLY A 72 -1.34 8.34 -5.12
N VAL A 73 -1.96 7.24 -5.55
CA VAL A 73 -2.76 6.37 -4.67
C VAL A 73 -1.90 5.75 -3.57
N THR A 74 -0.69 5.29 -3.91
CA THR A 74 0.24 4.70 -2.93
C THR A 74 0.67 5.71 -1.88
N LEU A 75 1.04 6.93 -2.29
CA LEU A 75 1.41 8.00 -1.37
C LEU A 75 0.25 8.41 -0.47
N LEU A 76 -0.97 8.53 -1.02
CA LEU A 76 -2.16 8.83 -0.24
C LEU A 76 -2.46 7.72 0.78
N MET A 77 -2.35 6.46 0.39
CA MET A 77 -2.53 5.31 1.28
C MET A 77 -1.51 5.32 2.42
N LEU A 78 -0.23 5.52 2.12
CA LEU A 78 0.83 5.58 3.14
C LEU A 78 0.66 6.79 4.07
N ALA A 79 0.26 7.95 3.54
CA ALA A 79 -0.06 9.13 4.33
C ALA A 79 -1.25 8.89 5.26
N ALA A 80 -2.32 8.26 4.77
CA ALA A 80 -3.49 7.91 5.57
C ALA A 80 -3.13 6.93 6.69
N HIS A 81 -2.33 5.89 6.41
CA HIS A 81 -1.84 4.96 7.42
C HIS A 81 -0.93 5.64 8.44
N GLY A 82 -0.03 6.53 7.99
CA GLY A 82 0.82 7.31 8.88
C GLY A 82 0.02 8.24 9.79
N PHE A 83 -1.00 8.90 9.26
CA PHE A 83 -1.91 9.74 10.02
C PHE A 83 -2.74 8.94 11.04
N MET A 84 -3.26 7.78 10.64
CA MET A 84 -4.09 6.95 11.52
C MET A 84 -3.29 6.11 12.53
N ARG A 85 -1.96 5.99 12.38
CA ARG A 85 -1.11 5.06 13.14
C ARG A 85 -1.29 5.11 14.66
N ASP A 86 -1.38 6.31 15.21
CA ASP A 86 -1.50 6.55 16.65
C ASP A 86 -2.88 7.18 17.00
N ARG A 87 -3.90 7.02 16.13
CA ARG A 87 -5.25 7.60 16.28
C ARG A 87 -6.34 6.54 16.19
N GLU A 88 -7.36 6.67 17.03
CA GLU A 88 -8.55 5.85 16.92
C GLU A 88 -9.54 6.43 15.91
N LEU A 89 -10.13 5.58 15.07
CA LEU A 89 -11.11 5.99 14.07
C LEU A 89 -12.28 6.75 14.68
N HIS A 90 -12.79 6.28 15.83
CA HIS A 90 -13.90 6.93 16.53
C HIS A 90 -13.58 8.38 16.89
N ALA A 91 -12.38 8.63 17.43
CA ALA A 91 -11.94 9.98 17.81
C ALA A 91 -11.82 10.90 16.60
N VAL A 92 -11.29 10.40 15.48
CA VAL A 92 -11.18 11.16 14.23
C VAL A 92 -12.57 11.50 13.69
N VAL A 93 -13.47 10.53 13.63
CA VAL A 93 -14.84 10.73 13.14
C VAL A 93 -15.63 11.72 14.00
N MET A 94 -15.50 11.66 15.33
CA MET A 94 -16.18 12.58 16.25
C MET A 94 -15.66 14.02 16.16
N ALA A 95 -14.41 14.22 15.73
CA ALA A 95 -13.83 15.54 15.51
C ALA A 95 -14.20 16.14 14.15
N LEU A 96 -14.71 15.34 13.20
CA LEU A 96 -15.09 15.83 11.88
C LEU A 96 -16.45 16.53 11.89
N PRO A 97 -16.63 17.62 11.11
CA PRO A 97 -17.95 18.21 10.92
C PRO A 97 -18.85 17.23 10.15
N ARG A 98 -20.13 17.14 10.56
CA ARG A 98 -21.10 16.14 10.05
C ARG A 98 -21.27 16.15 8.53
N TRP A 99 -21.18 17.32 7.90
CA TRP A 99 -21.30 17.44 6.45
C TRP A 99 -20.12 16.75 5.73
N LEU A 100 -18.90 16.87 6.26
CA LEU A 100 -17.71 16.28 5.68
C LEU A 100 -17.76 14.76 5.80
N LEU A 101 -18.26 14.24 6.92
CA LEU A 101 -18.53 12.82 7.08
C LEU A 101 -19.48 12.32 5.99
N GLY A 102 -20.59 13.03 5.76
CA GLY A 102 -21.53 12.72 4.67
C GLY A 102 -20.88 12.71 3.28
N VAL A 103 -20.02 13.69 2.98
CA VAL A 103 -19.26 13.75 1.73
C VAL A 103 -18.32 12.55 1.59
N VAL A 104 -17.59 12.17 2.65
CA VAL A 104 -16.69 11.01 2.63
C VAL A 104 -17.45 9.72 2.37
N TRP A 105 -18.57 9.49 3.07
CA TRP A 105 -19.41 8.31 2.84
C TRP A 105 -19.99 8.29 1.42
N GLY A 106 -20.48 9.44 0.93
CA GLY A 106 -20.98 9.56 -0.44
C GLY A 106 -19.91 9.27 -1.48
N ALA A 107 -18.68 9.78 -1.28
CA ALA A 107 -17.55 9.50 -2.16
C ALA A 107 -17.16 8.02 -2.13
N MET A 108 -17.12 7.38 -0.95
CA MET A 108 -16.83 5.95 -0.84
C MET A 108 -17.88 5.10 -1.57
N LEU A 109 -19.16 5.38 -1.36
CA LEU A 109 -20.25 4.69 -2.06
C LEU A 109 -20.16 4.89 -3.57
N TRP A 110 -19.94 6.13 -4.01
CA TRP A 110 -19.78 6.44 -5.42
C TRP A 110 -18.61 5.68 -6.04
N LEU A 111 -17.44 5.68 -5.38
CA LEU A 111 -16.27 4.92 -5.82
C LEU A 111 -16.59 3.43 -5.95
N ILE A 112 -17.22 2.82 -4.95
CA ILE A 112 -17.65 1.41 -5.01
C ILE A 112 -18.56 1.17 -6.22
N LEU A 113 -19.52 2.05 -6.48
CA LEU A 113 -20.46 1.91 -7.60
C LEU A 113 -19.78 2.03 -8.97
N ILE A 114 -18.74 2.85 -9.12
CA ILE A 114 -18.08 3.05 -10.41
C ILE A 114 -16.91 2.09 -10.66
N THR A 115 -16.32 1.49 -9.61
CA THR A 115 -15.19 0.54 -9.73
C THR A 115 -15.63 -0.91 -9.87
N GLN A 116 -16.71 -1.19 -10.59
CA GLN A 116 -17.15 -2.56 -10.88
C GLN A 116 -16.10 -3.23 -11.81
N GLY A 117 -15.38 -4.23 -11.30
CA GLY A 117 -14.33 -4.94 -12.04
C GLY A 117 -14.79 -6.30 -12.58
N GLU A 118 -13.96 -6.91 -13.43
CA GLU A 118 -14.14 -8.28 -13.92
C GLU A 118 -14.22 -9.27 -12.75
N SER A 119 -15.25 -10.12 -12.79
CA SER A 119 -15.41 -11.24 -11.86
C SER A 119 -14.31 -12.27 -12.12
N HIS A 120 -13.17 -12.14 -11.45
CA HIS A 120 -12.24 -13.26 -11.35
C HIS A 120 -12.86 -14.31 -10.42
N ALA A 121 -13.23 -15.44 -10.99
CA ALA A 121 -13.70 -16.61 -10.25
C ALA A 121 -12.75 -16.88 -9.08
N PHE A 122 -13.33 -17.02 -7.87
CA PHE A 122 -12.59 -17.47 -6.69
C PHE A 122 -11.79 -18.72 -7.08
N ILE A 123 -10.58 -18.89 -6.54
CA ILE A 123 -9.61 -19.94 -6.92
C ILE A 123 -10.22 -21.37 -7.03
N TYR A 124 -11.37 -21.62 -6.40
CA TYR A 124 -12.09 -22.89 -6.40
C TYR A 124 -13.35 -22.99 -7.28
N PHE A 125 -13.80 -21.89 -7.89
CA PHE A 125 -15.06 -21.82 -8.64
C PHE A 125 -14.84 -21.34 -10.09
N GLN A 126 -13.85 -21.93 -10.77
CA GLN A 126 -13.58 -21.67 -12.20
C GLN A 126 -14.32 -22.67 -13.10
N PHE A 127 -15.64 -22.71 -13.03
CA PHE A 127 -16.49 -23.48 -13.96
C PHE A 127 -17.28 -22.55 -14.88
#